data_AF-A0A4R5B0A2-F1
#
_entry.id   AF-A0A4R5B0A2-F1
#
_cell.length_a   1.000
_cell.length_b   1.000
_cell.length_c   1.000
_cell.angle_alpha   90.00
_cell.angle_beta   90.00
_cell.angle_gamma   90.00
#
_symmetry.space_group_name_H-M   'P 1'
#
loop_
_entity.id
_entity.type
_entity.pdbx_description
1 polymer ?
#
loop_
_entity_poly.entity_id
_entity_poly.type
_entity_poly.pdbx_seq_one_letter_code
_entity_poly.pdbx_strand_id
1 'polypeptide(L)'
;MNIDKSSIKDVTEADKKFNSVYKALTDSPAFKNLFLDLFDNNNKRFNVKFEIIENLDNNTRKIDGFTIPPDLKGGPTLIQINKQILTSTGLRPKTNIEIAKTILHECIHAYLAIKGKYPDAGGSTIPGIENMTFAEVLKATRPSTGAQHDFMFKNMVPTMQKILAEIKDLVTSSTTRATVESIRLQPNFYTNPKNTTLWNWDDYFYYLSLIGLQDTEAFKISFPANTDKFELLLEYTAFGHKHLKN
;
A
#
# COMPACT_ATOMS: atom_id res chain seq x y z
N MET A 1 10.39 17.34 13.19
CA MET A 1 9.45 16.66 12.29
C MET A 1 9.04 15.37 12.97
N ASN A 2 7.75 15.06 13.00
CA ASN A 2 7.24 13.88 13.71
C ASN A 2 7.27 12.61 12.84
N ILE A 3 7.64 12.77 11.57
CA ILE A 3 8.06 11.71 10.66
C ILE A 3 9.59 11.65 10.69
N ASP A 4 10.14 10.64 11.35
CA ASP A 4 11.58 10.37 11.41
C ASP A 4 12.00 9.43 10.28
N LYS A 5 12.87 9.94 9.40
CA LYS A 5 13.55 9.17 8.35
C LYS A 5 15.07 9.29 8.44
N SER A 6 15.60 9.70 9.60
CA SER A 6 17.03 10.02 9.80
C SER A 6 17.97 8.85 9.55
N SER A 7 17.47 7.61 9.60
CA SER A 7 18.18 6.39 9.24
C SER A 7 18.38 6.22 7.73
N ILE A 8 17.60 6.90 6.89
CA ILE A 8 17.55 6.75 5.43
C ILE A 8 18.22 7.97 4.78
N LYS A 9 19.54 7.87 4.53
CA LYS A 9 20.42 9.02 4.31
C LYS A 9 20.65 9.43 2.85
N ASP A 10 19.92 8.83 1.91
CA ASP A 10 20.07 9.03 0.46
C ASP A 10 21.45 8.60 -0.12
N VAL A 11 22.13 7.67 0.56
CA VAL A 11 23.47 7.22 0.17
C VAL A 11 23.40 5.96 -0.68
N THR A 12 22.62 4.97 -0.24
CA THR A 12 22.51 3.67 -0.92
C THR A 12 21.45 3.70 -2.03
N GLU A 13 21.47 2.72 -2.94
CA GLU A 13 20.41 2.52 -3.93
C GLU A 13 19.03 2.42 -3.26
N ALA A 14 18.95 1.64 -2.17
CA ALA A 14 17.71 1.46 -1.43
C ALA A 14 17.20 2.77 -0.81
N ASP A 15 18.10 3.58 -0.22
CA ASP A 15 17.73 4.88 0.35
C ASP A 15 17.16 5.81 -0.71
N LYS A 16 17.85 5.91 -1.86
CA LYS A 16 17.44 6.77 -2.98
C LYS A 16 16.11 6.34 -3.56
N LYS A 17 15.92 5.03 -3.74
CA LYS A 17 14.66 4.45 -4.24
C LYS A 17 13.52 4.75 -3.27
N PHE A 18 13.72 4.49 -1.96
CA PHE A 18 12.74 4.80 -0.93
C PHE A 18 12.41 6.30 -0.91
N ASN A 19 13.41 7.18 -0.85
CA ASN A 19 13.20 8.62 -0.75
C ASN A 19 12.47 9.17 -1.97
N SER A 20 12.82 8.72 -3.19
CA SER A 20 12.14 9.12 -4.42
C SER A 20 10.66 8.70 -4.42
N VAL A 21 10.38 7.45 -4.08
CA VAL A 21 9.01 6.93 -4.03
C VAL A 21 8.19 7.57 -2.92
N TYR A 22 8.77 7.74 -1.73
CA TYR A 22 8.13 8.43 -0.62
C TYR A 22 7.85 9.88 -0.97
N LYS A 23 8.76 10.57 -1.68
CA LYS A 23 8.51 11.92 -2.17
C LYS A 23 7.28 11.96 -3.10
N ALA A 24 7.19 11.04 -4.04
CA ALA A 24 6.03 10.95 -4.93
C ALA A 24 4.72 10.78 -4.14
N LEU A 25 4.70 9.90 -3.12
CA LEU A 25 3.56 9.78 -2.19
C LEU A 25 3.27 11.12 -1.50
N THR A 26 4.27 11.81 -0.98
CA THR A 26 4.06 13.12 -0.33
C THR A 26 3.64 14.22 -1.29
N ASP A 27 3.71 14.03 -2.61
CA ASP A 27 3.18 14.98 -3.59
C ASP A 27 1.66 14.76 -3.83
N SER A 28 1.11 13.57 -3.52
CA SER A 28 -0.33 13.26 -3.63
C SER A 28 -1.17 14.01 -2.59
N PRO A 29 -2.17 14.81 -3.00
CA PRO A 29 -3.10 15.45 -2.08
C PRO A 29 -3.83 14.45 -1.17
N ALA A 30 -4.27 13.31 -1.72
CA ALA A 30 -4.95 12.29 -0.92
C ALA A 30 -4.03 11.67 0.14
N PHE A 31 -2.74 11.46 -0.17
CA PHE A 31 -1.78 10.96 0.81
C PHE A 31 -1.45 11.98 1.90
N LYS A 32 -1.31 13.26 1.54
CA LYS A 32 -1.13 14.35 2.51
C LYS A 32 -2.26 14.35 3.54
N ASN A 33 -3.50 14.34 3.06
CA ASN A 33 -4.70 14.35 3.91
C ASN A 33 -4.82 13.11 4.81
N LEU A 34 -4.40 11.95 4.31
CA LEU A 34 -4.44 10.70 5.06
C LEU A 34 -3.34 10.62 6.13
N PHE A 35 -2.09 10.89 5.75
CA PHE A 35 -0.92 10.56 6.56
C PHE A 35 -0.20 11.79 7.11
N LEU A 36 0.14 12.77 6.26
CA LEU A 36 0.90 13.94 6.72
C LEU A 36 0.09 14.86 7.63
N ASP A 37 -1.22 14.97 7.42
CA ASP A 37 -2.08 15.75 8.30
C ASP A 37 -2.14 15.18 9.73
N LEU A 38 -1.94 13.87 9.86
CA LEU A 38 -1.89 13.22 11.16
C LEU A 38 -0.50 13.31 11.81
N PHE A 39 0.57 13.12 11.04
CA PHE A 39 1.94 12.93 11.55
C PHE A 39 2.90 14.11 11.31
N ASP A 40 2.61 15.07 10.44
CA ASP A 40 3.56 16.10 10.00
C ASP A 40 3.12 17.55 10.27
N ASN A 41 1.81 17.85 10.23
CA ASN A 41 1.26 19.22 10.39
C ASN A 41 1.38 19.80 11.82
N ASN A 42 2.59 19.93 12.35
CA ASN A 42 2.92 20.41 13.71
C ASN A 42 2.27 19.60 14.85
N ASN A 43 1.69 18.44 14.54
CA ASN A 43 1.14 17.55 15.54
C ASN A 43 2.29 16.89 16.30
N LYS A 44 2.66 17.43 17.46
CA LYS A 44 3.73 16.89 18.31
C LYS A 44 3.38 15.57 19.00
N ARG A 45 2.13 15.12 18.93
CA ARG A 45 1.60 14.02 19.74
C ARG A 45 1.91 12.63 19.18
N PHE A 46 1.92 12.49 17.86
CA PHE A 46 2.10 11.19 17.20
C PHE A 46 3.37 11.21 16.38
N ASN A 47 4.25 10.26 16.65
CA ASN A 47 5.52 10.11 15.95
C ASN A 47 5.48 8.82 15.12
N VAL A 48 6.06 8.88 13.94
CA VAL A 48 6.31 7.72 13.08
C VAL A 48 7.77 7.71 12.67
N LYS A 49 8.38 6.53 12.62
CA LYS A 49 9.76 6.33 12.19
C LYS A 49 9.80 5.34 11.04
N PHE A 50 10.55 5.65 10.00
CA PHE A 50 10.82 4.71 8.90
C PHE A 50 12.19 4.06 9.06
N GLU A 51 12.27 2.76 8.76
CA GLU A 51 13.51 2.01 8.70
C GLU A 51 13.53 1.09 7.48
N ILE A 52 14.69 0.99 6.83
CA ILE A 52 14.97 -0.04 5.83
C ILE A 52 15.66 -1.20 6.52
N ILE A 53 15.07 -2.39 6.48
CA ILE A 53 15.57 -3.58 7.16
C ILE A 53 16.07 -4.59 6.12
N GLU A 54 17.25 -5.18 6.34
CA GLU A 54 17.89 -6.10 5.37
C GLU A 54 16.98 -7.27 4.97
N ASN A 55 16.23 -7.82 5.93
CA ASN A 55 15.25 -8.86 5.67
C ASN A 55 14.15 -8.85 6.74
N LEU A 56 12.90 -8.72 6.31
CA LEU A 56 11.71 -8.86 7.16
C LEU A 56 11.07 -10.26 7.05
N ASP A 57 11.56 -11.12 6.16
CA ASP A 57 10.97 -12.45 5.96
C ASP A 57 11.04 -13.29 7.23
N ASN A 58 10.04 -14.14 7.40
CA ASN A 58 10.07 -15.22 8.38
C ASN A 58 9.97 -16.57 7.66
N ASN A 59 10.00 -17.66 8.43
CA ASN A 59 10.03 -19.02 7.89
C ASN A 59 8.81 -19.37 7.02
N THR A 60 7.70 -18.63 7.14
CA THR A 60 6.44 -18.96 6.47
C THR A 60 5.97 -17.89 5.48
N ARG A 61 6.55 -16.69 5.51
CA ARG A 61 6.06 -15.54 4.75
C ARG A 61 7.17 -14.64 4.24
N LYS A 62 6.97 -14.20 2.99
CA LYS A 62 7.71 -13.11 2.37
C LYS A 62 7.05 -11.79 2.76
N ILE A 63 7.80 -10.91 3.42
CA ILE A 63 7.28 -9.66 4.00
C ILE A 63 7.98 -8.49 3.31
N ASP A 64 7.18 -7.64 2.66
CA ASP A 64 7.67 -6.47 1.91
C ASP A 64 7.74 -5.21 2.81
N GLY A 65 6.86 -5.13 3.80
CA GLY A 65 6.81 -4.08 4.82
C GLY A 65 6.12 -4.57 6.08
N PHE A 66 6.35 -3.87 7.19
CA PHE A 66 5.72 -4.17 8.47
C PHE A 66 5.60 -2.93 9.35
N THR A 67 4.45 -2.77 10.00
CA THR A 67 4.19 -1.67 10.92
C THR A 67 4.06 -2.16 12.35
N ILE A 68 4.87 -1.60 13.24
CA ILE A 68 4.80 -1.83 14.68
C ILE A 68 4.07 -0.62 15.30
N PRO A 69 2.87 -0.82 15.89
CA PRO A 69 2.14 0.25 16.56
C PRO A 69 2.92 0.77 17.77
N PRO A 70 2.63 2.01 18.23
CA PRO A 70 3.36 2.61 19.35
C PRO A 70 3.14 1.78 20.62
N ASP A 71 4.20 1.59 21.39
CA ASP A 71 4.12 0.86 22.65
C ASP A 71 3.31 1.64 23.71
N LEU A 72 2.98 0.96 24.82
CA LEU A 72 2.26 1.60 25.93
C LEU A 72 3.07 2.73 26.60
N LYS A 73 4.39 2.78 26.37
CA LYS A 73 5.31 3.78 26.92
C LYS A 73 5.41 5.04 26.03
N GLY A 74 4.75 5.05 24.87
CA GLY A 74 4.67 6.22 24.00
C GLY A 74 5.80 6.33 22.98
N GLY A 75 6.47 5.22 22.64
CA GLY A 75 7.41 5.16 21.53
C GLY A 75 6.76 5.50 20.18
N PRO A 76 7.55 5.83 19.14
CA PRO A 76 7.02 6.10 17.81
C PRO A 76 6.37 4.84 17.21
N THR A 77 5.42 5.03 16.29
CA THR A 77 5.00 3.96 15.38
C THR A 77 6.16 3.67 14.44
N LEU A 78 6.57 2.42 14.30
CA LEU A 78 7.71 2.05 13.45
C LEU A 78 7.19 1.42 12.15
N ILE A 79 7.58 1.98 11.01
CA ILE A 79 7.33 1.42 9.68
C ILE A 79 8.64 0.89 9.13
N GLN A 80 8.69 -0.42 8.93
CA GLN A 80 9.87 -1.10 8.40
C GLN A 80 9.60 -1.54 6.96
N ILE A 81 10.53 -1.25 6.06
CA ILE A 81 10.46 -1.66 4.64
C ILE A 81 11.59 -2.65 4.38
N ASN A 82 11.28 -3.76 3.72
CA ASN A 82 12.27 -4.77 3.39
C ASN A 82 13.20 -4.25 2.28
N LYS A 83 14.50 -4.21 2.53
CA LYS A 83 15.50 -3.73 1.56
C LYS A 83 15.45 -4.48 0.23
N GLN A 84 15.07 -5.76 0.24
CA GLN A 84 15.02 -6.61 -0.96
C GLN A 84 14.05 -6.11 -2.04
N ILE A 85 13.05 -5.28 -1.69
CA ILE A 85 12.12 -4.70 -2.67
C ILE A 85 12.65 -3.40 -3.28
N LEU A 86 13.65 -2.77 -2.62
CA LEU A 86 14.18 -1.46 -2.98
C LEU A 86 15.43 -1.54 -3.86
N THR A 87 16.05 -2.71 -3.99
CA THR A 87 17.28 -2.90 -4.76
C THR A 87 17.04 -3.75 -6.02
N SER A 88 17.63 -3.33 -7.14
CA SER A 88 17.56 -4.05 -8.42
C SER A 88 18.19 -5.44 -8.37
N THR A 89 19.19 -5.63 -7.52
CA THR A 89 19.89 -6.90 -7.27
C THR A 89 19.28 -7.72 -6.13
N GLY A 90 18.20 -7.24 -5.53
CA GLY A 90 17.47 -7.97 -4.50
C GLY A 90 16.87 -9.27 -5.04
N LEU A 91 16.46 -10.16 -4.15
CA LEU A 91 15.75 -11.39 -4.53
C LEU A 91 14.33 -11.13 -5.03
N ARG A 92 13.78 -9.92 -4.76
CA ARG A 92 12.40 -9.54 -5.05
C ARG A 92 12.29 -8.07 -5.45
N PRO A 93 13.03 -7.62 -6.48
CA PRO A 93 13.03 -6.22 -6.88
C PRO A 93 11.61 -5.81 -7.29
N LYS A 94 11.10 -4.70 -6.77
CA LYS A 94 9.75 -4.20 -7.07
C LYS A 94 9.81 -2.97 -7.96
N THR A 95 8.75 -2.74 -8.72
CA THR A 95 8.56 -1.47 -9.46
C THR A 95 8.35 -0.31 -8.48
N ASN A 96 8.58 0.93 -8.91
CA ASN A 96 8.35 2.10 -8.05
C ASN A 96 6.89 2.19 -7.56
N ILE A 97 5.92 1.83 -8.41
CA ILE A 97 4.49 1.85 -8.03
C ILE A 97 4.15 0.74 -7.03
N GLU A 98 4.76 -0.45 -7.13
CA GLU A 98 4.61 -1.50 -6.12
C GLU A 98 5.24 -1.09 -4.78
N ILE A 99 6.42 -0.45 -4.80
CA ILE A 99 7.07 0.11 -3.60
C ILE A 99 6.16 1.19 -2.99
N ALA A 100 5.58 2.07 -3.81
CA ALA A 100 4.66 3.10 -3.35
C ALA A 100 3.44 2.49 -2.66
N LYS A 101 2.86 1.43 -3.24
CA LYS A 101 1.77 0.68 -2.62
C LYS A 101 2.19 0.08 -1.28
N THR A 102 3.37 -0.53 -1.19
CA THR A 102 3.85 -1.10 0.09
C THR A 102 4.03 -0.02 1.15
N ILE A 103 4.70 1.10 0.84
CA ILE A 103 4.85 2.22 1.79
C ILE A 103 3.48 2.76 2.20
N LEU A 104 2.56 2.96 1.25
CA LEU A 104 1.19 3.41 1.52
C LEU A 104 0.42 2.45 2.43
N HIS A 105 0.54 1.15 2.19
CA HIS A 105 -0.10 0.11 2.99
C HIS A 105 0.35 0.19 4.47
N GLU A 106 1.65 0.29 4.71
CA GLU A 106 2.19 0.45 6.06
C GLU A 106 1.81 1.80 6.69
N CYS A 107 1.76 2.88 5.90
CA CYS A 107 1.24 4.17 6.37
C CYS A 107 -0.22 4.09 6.81
N ILE A 108 -1.06 3.27 6.14
CA ILE A 108 -2.44 3.03 6.55
C ILE A 108 -2.47 2.24 7.87
N HIS A 109 -1.63 1.22 8.05
CA HIS A 109 -1.51 0.55 9.35
C HIS A 109 -1.16 1.53 10.47
N ALA A 110 -0.19 2.41 10.25
CA ALA A 110 0.18 3.44 11.22
C ALA A 110 -0.97 4.41 11.51
N TYR A 111 -1.66 4.87 10.46
CA TYR A 111 -2.85 5.71 10.59
C TYR A 111 -3.96 5.02 11.43
N LEU A 112 -4.28 3.77 11.13
CA LEU A 112 -5.31 3.00 11.84
C LEU A 112 -4.90 2.71 13.28
N ALA A 113 -3.61 2.49 13.56
CA ALA A 113 -3.12 2.31 14.92
C ALA A 113 -3.35 3.56 15.78
N ILE A 114 -3.17 4.76 15.21
CA ILE A 114 -3.44 6.02 15.91
C ILE A 114 -4.93 6.28 16.02
N LYS A 115 -5.71 6.21 14.93
CA LYS A 115 -7.16 6.43 14.94
C LYS A 115 -7.90 5.43 15.83
N GLY A 116 -7.45 4.19 15.88
CA GLY A 116 -7.97 3.16 16.77
C GLY A 116 -7.72 3.46 18.25
N LYS A 117 -6.75 4.31 18.62
CA LYS A 117 -6.54 4.74 20.02
C LYS A 117 -7.06 6.15 20.30
N TYR A 118 -7.07 7.00 19.27
CA TYR A 118 -7.43 8.42 19.32
C TYR A 118 -8.24 8.79 18.06
N PRO A 119 -9.56 8.55 18.06
CA PRO A 119 -10.42 8.75 16.86
C PRO A 119 -10.45 10.18 16.38
N ASP A 120 -10.45 11.10 17.34
CA ASP A 120 -10.50 12.54 17.13
C ASP A 120 -9.12 13.12 16.79
N ALA A 121 -8.09 12.29 16.66
CA ALA A 121 -6.82 12.72 16.07
C ALA A 121 -7.05 13.26 14.65
N GLY A 122 -6.20 14.16 14.14
CA GLY A 122 -6.35 14.75 12.80
C GLY A 122 -6.31 13.75 11.63
N GLY A 123 -6.19 14.27 10.41
CA GLY A 123 -6.28 13.49 9.17
C GLY A 123 -7.71 13.32 8.65
N SER A 124 -7.85 12.98 7.37
CA SER A 124 -9.15 12.85 6.70
C SER A 124 -10.02 11.76 7.32
N THR A 125 -11.31 12.04 7.54
CA THR A 125 -12.34 11.00 7.65
C THR A 125 -12.37 10.23 6.34
N ILE A 126 -12.02 8.94 6.39
CA ILE A 126 -12.02 8.08 5.21
C ILE A 126 -13.45 7.59 4.96
N PRO A 127 -13.93 7.60 3.70
CA PRO A 127 -15.19 6.98 3.33
C PRO A 127 -15.42 5.63 4.01
N GLY A 128 -16.48 5.52 4.79
CA GLY A 128 -16.80 4.36 5.62
C GLY A 128 -16.52 4.54 7.12
N ILE A 129 -15.66 5.47 7.55
CA ILE A 129 -15.45 5.79 8.98
C ILE A 129 -16.07 7.11 9.42
N GLU A 130 -16.45 8.02 8.52
CA GLU A 130 -17.08 9.30 8.91
C GLU A 130 -18.32 9.12 9.80
N ASN A 131 -19.01 7.99 9.67
CA ASN A 131 -20.21 7.66 10.47
C ASN A 131 -19.96 6.54 11.49
N MET A 132 -18.73 6.04 11.62
CA MET A 132 -18.39 5.03 12.61
C MET A 132 -18.07 5.70 13.95
N THR A 133 -18.69 5.20 15.01
CA THR A 133 -18.30 5.50 16.38
C THR A 133 -16.87 5.04 16.67
N PHE A 134 -16.24 5.60 17.70
CA PHE A 134 -14.94 5.11 18.18
C PHE A 134 -14.93 3.60 18.39
N ALA A 135 -15.98 3.06 19.00
CA ALA A 135 -16.08 1.63 19.28
C ALA A 135 -16.10 0.79 17.99
N GLU A 136 -16.72 1.29 16.92
CA GLU A 136 -16.77 0.63 15.61
C GLU A 136 -15.42 0.68 14.90
N VAL A 137 -14.75 1.84 14.91
CA VAL A 137 -13.38 1.97 14.41
C VAL A 137 -12.45 1.04 15.19
N LEU A 138 -12.56 1.02 16.52
CA LEU A 138 -11.75 0.17 17.40
C LEU A 138 -12.02 -1.32 17.17
N LYS A 139 -13.29 -1.73 17.00
CA LYS A 139 -13.69 -3.12 16.72
C LYS A 139 -13.19 -3.57 15.35
N ALA A 140 -13.18 -2.68 14.37
CA ALA A 140 -12.69 -2.97 13.03
C ALA A 140 -11.15 -2.96 12.93
N THR A 141 -10.45 -2.30 13.85
CA THR A 141 -8.98 -2.09 13.77
C THR A 141 -8.15 -2.76 14.88
N ARG A 142 -8.78 -3.46 15.85
CA ARG A 142 -8.11 -4.26 16.91
C ARG A 142 -7.91 -5.74 16.56
N PRO A 143 -6.91 -6.42 17.17
CA PRO A 143 -5.47 -6.25 17.05
C PRO A 143 -4.83 -7.38 16.21
N SER A 144 -5.62 -8.20 15.51
CA SER A 144 -5.03 -9.14 14.57
C SER A 144 -4.80 -8.41 13.24
N THR A 145 -3.65 -8.67 12.62
CA THR A 145 -3.35 -8.24 11.25
C THR A 145 -4.50 -8.57 10.30
N GLY A 146 -5.18 -9.69 10.52
CA GLY A 146 -6.36 -10.10 9.75
C GLY A 146 -7.54 -9.11 9.83
N ALA A 147 -7.91 -8.62 11.01
CA ALA A 147 -9.02 -7.67 11.15
C ALA A 147 -8.72 -6.32 10.48
N GLN A 148 -7.49 -5.82 10.62
CA GLN A 148 -7.06 -4.60 9.94
C GLN A 148 -7.06 -4.77 8.43
N HIS A 149 -6.58 -5.89 7.91
CA HIS A 149 -6.61 -6.16 6.47
C HIS A 149 -8.06 -6.25 5.96
N ASP A 150 -8.97 -6.87 6.71
CA ASP A 150 -10.40 -6.97 6.38
C ASP A 150 -11.05 -5.58 6.29
N PHE A 151 -10.73 -4.70 7.25
CA PHE A 151 -11.15 -3.31 7.23
C PHE A 151 -10.56 -2.54 6.04
N MET A 152 -9.28 -2.73 5.76
CA MET A 152 -8.61 -2.10 4.63
C MET A 152 -9.23 -2.50 3.30
N PHE A 153 -9.53 -3.79 3.13
CA PHE A 153 -10.20 -4.31 1.93
C PHE A 153 -11.54 -3.60 1.69
N LYS A 154 -12.34 -3.44 2.75
CA LYS A 154 -13.70 -2.88 2.65
C LYS A 154 -13.73 -1.37 2.50
N ASN A 155 -12.79 -0.64 3.11
CA ASN A 155 -12.90 0.82 3.25
C ASN A 155 -11.68 1.60 2.71
N MET A 156 -10.49 1.01 2.70
CA MET A 156 -9.25 1.72 2.34
C MET A 156 -8.86 1.56 0.87
N VAL A 157 -9.31 0.50 0.19
CA VAL A 157 -8.98 0.25 -1.22
C VAL A 157 -9.29 1.45 -2.13
N PRO A 158 -10.45 2.14 -2.05
CA PRO A 158 -10.68 3.33 -2.86
C PRO A 158 -9.68 4.47 -2.59
N THR A 159 -9.27 4.64 -1.33
CA THR A 159 -8.26 5.64 -0.95
C THR A 159 -6.89 5.26 -1.51
N MET A 160 -6.51 3.97 -1.43
CA MET A 160 -5.26 3.48 -2.00
C MET A 160 -5.23 3.65 -3.52
N GLN A 161 -6.31 3.28 -4.20
CA GLN A 161 -6.47 3.44 -5.64
C GLN A 161 -6.29 4.91 -6.06
N LYS A 162 -6.96 5.83 -5.34
CA LYS A 162 -6.85 7.27 -5.61
C LYS A 162 -5.42 7.78 -5.45
N ILE A 163 -4.74 7.44 -4.35
CA ILE A 163 -3.36 7.87 -4.11
C ILE A 163 -2.42 7.31 -5.19
N LEU A 164 -2.55 6.03 -5.55
CA LEU A 164 -1.73 5.41 -6.59
C LEU A 164 -1.96 6.05 -7.97
N ALA A 165 -3.20 6.44 -8.29
CA ALA A 165 -3.53 7.16 -9.50
C ALA A 165 -2.89 8.57 -9.54
N GLU A 166 -2.96 9.31 -8.43
CA GLU A 166 -2.38 10.66 -8.31
C GLU A 166 -0.86 10.68 -8.50
N ILE A 167 -0.15 9.61 -8.11
CA ILE A 167 1.31 9.54 -8.23
C ILE A 167 1.79 8.80 -9.49
N LYS A 168 0.89 8.24 -10.31
CA LYS A 168 1.21 7.35 -11.44
C LYS A 168 2.38 7.87 -12.26
N ASP A 169 2.30 9.13 -12.69
CA ASP A 169 3.28 9.71 -13.60
C ASP A 169 4.62 10.05 -12.94
N LEU A 170 4.65 10.17 -11.61
CA LEU A 170 5.86 10.38 -10.82
C LEU A 170 6.64 9.08 -10.60
N VAL A 171 5.94 7.94 -10.63
CA VAL A 171 6.53 6.62 -10.33
C VAL A 171 6.58 5.69 -11.55
N THR A 172 6.17 6.14 -12.73
CA THR A 172 6.27 5.39 -13.99
C THR A 172 6.79 6.31 -15.11
N SER A 173 7.26 5.73 -16.21
CA SER A 173 7.67 6.48 -17.40
C SER A 173 6.60 6.43 -18.49
N SER A 174 6.56 7.42 -19.39
CA SER A 174 5.66 7.38 -20.55
C SER A 174 5.87 6.14 -21.41
N THR A 175 7.12 5.70 -21.59
CA THR A 175 7.47 4.49 -22.35
C THR A 175 6.90 3.22 -21.71
N THR A 176 7.05 3.05 -20.40
CA THR A 176 6.54 1.87 -19.69
C THR A 176 5.01 1.89 -19.59
N ARG A 177 4.39 3.07 -19.48
CA ARG A 177 2.94 3.25 -19.57
C ARG A 177 2.38 2.85 -20.94
N ALA A 178 2.95 3.37 -22.02
CA ALA A 178 2.55 3.02 -23.38
C ALA A 178 2.67 1.51 -23.64
N THR A 179 3.68 0.86 -23.05
CA THR A 179 3.84 -0.60 -23.13
C THR A 179 2.64 -1.32 -22.52
N VAL A 180 2.26 -1.02 -21.26
CA VAL A 180 1.14 -1.71 -20.61
C VAL A 180 -0.20 -1.37 -21.24
N GLU A 181 -0.39 -0.12 -21.70
CA GLU A 181 -1.62 0.33 -22.36
C GLU A 181 -1.90 -0.41 -23.68
N SER A 182 -0.88 -1.03 -24.28
CA SER A 182 -1.02 -1.87 -25.47
C SER A 182 -1.38 -3.33 -25.18
N ILE A 183 -1.35 -3.75 -23.90
CA ILE A 183 -1.59 -5.14 -23.50
C ILE A 183 -3.09 -5.44 -23.50
N ARG A 184 -3.42 -6.63 -24.01
CA ARG A 184 -4.73 -7.26 -23.88
C ARG A 184 -4.64 -8.35 -22.82
N LEU A 185 -5.46 -8.22 -21.79
CA LEU A 185 -5.60 -9.18 -20.70
C LEU A 185 -6.68 -10.20 -21.06
N GLN A 186 -6.45 -11.47 -20.77
CA GLN A 186 -7.30 -12.57 -21.17
C GLN A 186 -7.36 -13.67 -20.09
N PRO A 187 -8.35 -13.61 -19.19
CA PRO A 187 -8.52 -14.61 -18.14
C PRO A 187 -8.62 -16.03 -18.69
N ASN A 188 -8.05 -17.01 -17.97
CA ASN A 188 -8.02 -18.40 -18.43
C ASN A 188 -9.34 -19.16 -18.17
N PHE A 189 -10.13 -18.76 -17.16
CA PHE A 189 -11.32 -19.51 -16.68
C PHE A 189 -12.63 -19.03 -17.30
N TYR A 190 -12.67 -19.05 -18.62
CA TYR A 190 -13.86 -18.65 -19.33
C TYR A 190 -15.01 -19.65 -19.22
N THR A 191 -16.16 -19.16 -18.77
CA THR A 191 -17.46 -19.64 -19.27
C THR A 191 -17.79 -19.08 -20.67
N ASN A 192 -17.02 -18.12 -21.20
CA ASN A 192 -17.17 -17.61 -22.59
C ASN A 192 -15.92 -16.86 -23.18
N PRO A 193 -15.01 -17.53 -23.94
CA PRO A 193 -13.63 -17.12 -24.28
C PRO A 193 -13.40 -15.89 -25.20
N LYS A 194 -14.28 -14.88 -25.18
CA LYS A 194 -14.26 -13.76 -26.14
C LYS A 194 -13.96 -12.36 -25.56
N ASN A 195 -13.79 -12.19 -24.25
CA ASN A 195 -13.71 -10.87 -23.63
C ASN A 195 -12.28 -10.47 -23.25
N THR A 196 -11.40 -10.28 -24.23
CA THR A 196 -10.12 -9.60 -23.97
C THR A 196 -10.39 -8.19 -23.50
N THR A 197 -9.79 -7.77 -22.38
CA THR A 197 -9.89 -6.39 -21.89
C THR A 197 -8.56 -5.69 -22.13
N LEU A 198 -8.60 -4.47 -22.68
CA LEU A 198 -7.39 -3.63 -22.76
C LEU A 198 -7.00 -3.19 -21.35
N TRP A 199 -5.70 -3.02 -21.12
CA TRP A 199 -5.21 -2.50 -19.85
C TRP A 199 -5.95 -1.22 -19.42
N ASN A 200 -6.53 -1.27 -18.23
CA ASN A 200 -7.19 -0.15 -17.59
C ASN A 200 -6.42 0.23 -16.31
N TRP A 201 -6.07 1.51 -16.18
CA TRP A 201 -5.33 2.00 -15.02
C TRP A 201 -6.12 1.94 -13.73
N ASP A 202 -7.43 2.19 -13.76
CA ASP A 202 -8.28 2.12 -12.57
C ASP A 202 -8.36 0.69 -12.04
N ASP A 203 -8.54 -0.29 -12.94
CA ASP A 203 -8.47 -1.72 -12.60
C ASP A 203 -7.10 -2.09 -12.03
N TYR A 204 -6.01 -1.64 -12.67
CA TYR A 204 -4.67 -1.91 -12.16
C TYR A 204 -4.47 -1.37 -10.75
N PHE A 205 -4.86 -0.12 -10.48
CA PHE A 205 -4.73 0.48 -9.16
C PHE A 205 -5.65 -0.18 -8.12
N TYR A 206 -6.86 -0.58 -8.51
CA TYR A 206 -7.75 -1.36 -7.68
C TYR A 206 -7.10 -2.70 -7.31
N TYR A 207 -6.69 -3.51 -8.29
CA TYR A 207 -6.08 -4.83 -8.03
C TYR A 207 -4.75 -4.74 -7.29
N LEU A 208 -3.90 -3.76 -7.61
CA LEU A 208 -2.65 -3.52 -6.90
C LEU A 208 -2.89 -3.19 -5.42
N SER A 209 -3.97 -2.45 -5.12
CA SER A 209 -4.35 -2.11 -3.74
C SER A 209 -4.81 -3.34 -2.92
N LEU A 210 -5.20 -4.43 -3.58
CA LEU A 210 -5.58 -5.68 -2.92
C LEU A 210 -4.37 -6.56 -2.55
N ILE A 211 -3.19 -6.27 -3.10
CA ILE A 211 -1.97 -7.05 -2.83
C ILE A 211 -1.43 -6.73 -1.44
N GLY A 212 -1.47 -7.73 -0.56
CA GLY A 212 -1.25 -7.65 0.88
C GLY A 212 -2.50 -8.02 1.68
N LEU A 213 -3.68 -8.04 1.05
CA LEU A 213 -4.98 -8.30 1.69
C LEU A 213 -5.54 -9.70 1.37
N GLN A 214 -4.79 -10.56 0.68
CA GLN A 214 -5.31 -11.84 0.15
C GLN A 214 -5.71 -12.86 1.22
N ASP A 215 -5.14 -12.75 2.42
CA ASP A 215 -5.44 -13.65 3.55
C ASP A 215 -6.81 -13.36 4.19
N THR A 216 -7.43 -12.21 3.88
CA THR A 216 -8.73 -11.78 4.43
C THR A 216 -9.87 -12.64 3.93
N GLU A 217 -10.91 -12.78 4.76
CA GLU A 217 -12.11 -13.51 4.37
C GLU A 217 -12.85 -12.76 3.25
N ALA A 218 -12.89 -11.43 3.36
CA ALA A 218 -13.49 -10.57 2.34
C ALA A 218 -12.84 -10.74 0.95
N PHE A 219 -11.51 -10.85 0.90
CA PHE A 219 -10.80 -11.15 -0.34
C PHE A 219 -11.16 -12.53 -0.88
N LYS A 220 -11.08 -13.58 -0.05
CA LYS A 220 -11.35 -14.97 -0.47
C LYS A 220 -12.75 -15.15 -1.04
N ILE A 221 -13.75 -14.48 -0.45
CA ILE A 221 -15.14 -14.47 -0.95
C ILE A 221 -15.26 -13.67 -2.25
N SER A 222 -14.59 -12.52 -2.35
CA SER A 222 -14.72 -11.60 -3.49
C SER A 222 -13.88 -11.99 -4.71
N PHE A 223 -12.87 -12.83 -4.49
CA PHE A 223 -11.88 -13.31 -5.44
C PHE A 223 -11.60 -14.81 -5.23
N PRO A 224 -12.63 -15.66 -5.35
CA PRO A 224 -12.43 -17.10 -5.21
C PRO A 224 -11.50 -17.60 -6.33
N ALA A 225 -10.67 -18.58 -5.99
CA ALA A 225 -9.76 -19.20 -6.95
C ALA A 225 -10.51 -19.75 -8.17
N ASN A 226 -9.84 -19.78 -9.32
CA ASN A 226 -10.39 -20.26 -10.59
C ASN A 226 -11.59 -19.43 -11.10
N THR A 227 -11.57 -18.12 -10.89
CA THR A 227 -12.56 -17.19 -11.46
C THR A 227 -11.88 -16.12 -12.32
N ASP A 228 -12.60 -15.61 -13.33
CA ASP A 228 -12.09 -14.55 -14.20
C ASP A 228 -11.60 -13.33 -13.42
N LYS A 229 -12.30 -12.98 -12.33
CA LYS A 229 -11.92 -11.84 -11.50
C LYS A 229 -10.61 -12.06 -10.73
N PHE A 230 -10.36 -13.29 -10.28
CA PHE A 230 -9.08 -13.64 -9.66
C PHE A 230 -7.95 -13.68 -10.70
N GLU A 231 -8.20 -14.24 -11.88
CA GLU A 231 -7.22 -14.24 -12.98
C GLU A 231 -6.87 -12.82 -13.45
N LEU A 232 -7.86 -11.92 -13.61
CA LEU A 232 -7.60 -10.52 -13.95
C LEU A 232 -6.67 -9.86 -12.93
N LEU A 233 -6.91 -10.09 -11.64
CA LEU A 233 -6.02 -9.60 -10.58
C LEU A 233 -4.58 -10.12 -10.77
N LEU A 234 -4.43 -11.43 -11.03
CA LEU A 234 -3.11 -12.03 -11.28
C LEU A 234 -2.44 -11.45 -12.54
N GLU A 235 -3.18 -11.27 -13.62
CA GLU A 235 -2.67 -10.69 -14.86
C GLU A 235 -2.24 -9.24 -14.70
N TYR A 236 -3.11 -8.37 -14.16
CA TYR A 236 -2.78 -6.97 -13.92
C TYR A 236 -1.52 -6.82 -13.06
N THR A 237 -1.40 -7.64 -12.02
CA THR A 237 -0.24 -7.59 -11.12
C THR A 237 1.02 -8.13 -11.77
N ALA A 238 0.93 -9.23 -12.54
CA ALA A 238 2.06 -9.81 -13.26
C ALA A 238 2.57 -8.90 -14.38
N PHE A 239 1.67 -8.39 -15.24
CA PHE A 239 2.04 -7.49 -16.33
C PHE A 239 2.54 -6.14 -15.81
N GLY A 240 1.88 -5.57 -14.80
CA GLY A 240 2.35 -4.34 -14.14
C GLY A 240 3.75 -4.52 -13.56
N HIS A 241 4.00 -5.60 -12.82
CA HIS A 241 5.32 -5.92 -12.29
C HIS A 241 6.38 -6.07 -13.38
N LYS A 242 6.05 -6.73 -14.49
CA LYS A 242 6.99 -7.00 -15.59
C LYS A 242 7.34 -5.74 -16.39
N HIS A 243 6.35 -4.91 -16.69
CA HIS A 243 6.48 -3.85 -17.68
C HIS A 243 6.61 -2.44 -17.10
N LEU A 244 6.30 -2.22 -15.82
CA LEU A 244 6.47 -0.93 -15.14
C LEU A 244 7.78 -0.81 -14.35
N LYS A 245 8.78 -1.65 -14.65
CA LYS A 245 10.11 -1.54 -14.06
C LYS A 245 10.80 -0.27 -14.59
N ASN A 246 11.26 0.57 -13.67
CA ASN A 246 12.15 1.70 -13.93
C ASN A 246 13.53 1.38 -13.38
#